data_AF-A0A382WR94-F1
#
_entry.id   AF-A0A382WR94-F1
#
_cell.length_a   1.000
_cell.length_b   1.000
_cell.length_c   1.000
_cell.angle_alpha   90.00
_cell.angle_beta   90.00
_cell.angle_gamma   90.00
#
_symmetry.space_group_name_H-M   'P 1'
#
loop_
_entity.id
_entity.type
_entity.pdbx_description
1 polymer ?
#
loop_
_entity_poly.entity_id
_entity_poly.type
_entity_poly.pdbx_seq_one_letter_code
_entity_poly.pdbx_strand_id
1 'polypeptide(L)'
;MLNLLSKKSFNIIAGLLLFLFSTFLIIGIGETSLRLLDSSNKIKVDGNWFAKNFTHNSWGHRSDYEYTLEKPKGKFRILVLGDSMTVGQGIENVENTYPKKLEYYLNEKLQLPQFEIINTGHPGWNTDTQLYDLFINGFKFQPDMVFLGYTPNDIPQSDFLSCDAGETVLVSDKGPLKKLLKQSHLYKFVNLKINRL
;
A
#
# COMPACT_ATOMS: atom_id res chain seq x y z
N MET A 1 60.33 29.38 -1.76
CA MET A 1 59.34 29.08 -0.70
C MET A 1 57.89 29.32 -1.16
N LEU A 2 57.55 30.47 -1.78
CA LEU A 2 56.21 30.76 -2.32
C LEU A 2 55.65 29.71 -3.31
N ASN A 3 56.50 29.15 -4.19
CA ASN A 3 56.08 28.19 -5.22
C ASN A 3 55.70 26.80 -4.64
N LEU A 4 56.31 26.41 -3.50
CA LEU A 4 56.01 25.16 -2.79
C LEU A 4 54.70 25.24 -1.99
N LEU A 5 54.44 26.40 -1.38
CA LEU A 5 53.19 26.66 -0.66
C LEU A 5 51.99 26.66 -1.62
N SER A 6 52.13 27.29 -2.80
CA SER A 6 51.13 27.29 -3.87
C SER A 6 50.80 25.87 -4.40
N LYS A 7 51.83 25.04 -4.60
CA LYS A 7 51.65 23.64 -5.06
C LYS A 7 50.95 22.76 -4.01
N LYS A 8 51.28 22.95 -2.72
CA LYS A 8 50.63 22.25 -1.61
C LYS A 8 49.14 22.63 -1.51
N SER A 9 48.81 23.91 -1.60
CA SER A 9 47.41 24.37 -1.60
C SER A 9 46.64 23.85 -2.82
N PHE A 10 47.25 23.82 -4.01
CA PHE A 10 46.62 23.29 -5.21
C PHE A 10 46.25 21.79 -5.07
N ASN A 11 47.16 20.97 -4.55
CA ASN A 11 46.90 19.55 -4.34
C ASN A 11 45.78 19.29 -3.32
N ILE A 12 45.70 20.11 -2.27
CA ILE A 12 44.62 20.01 -1.27
C ILE A 12 43.27 20.33 -1.93
N ILE A 13 43.20 21.41 -2.72
CA ILE A 13 41.98 21.79 -3.43
C ILE A 13 41.57 20.70 -4.43
N ALA A 14 42.51 20.19 -5.22
CA ALA A 14 42.26 19.11 -6.16
C ALA A 14 41.76 17.84 -5.44
N GLY A 15 42.37 17.49 -4.31
CA GLY A 15 41.93 16.36 -3.48
C GLY A 15 40.51 16.54 -2.93
N LEU A 16 40.17 17.73 -2.44
CA LEU A 16 38.81 18.06 -1.97
C LEU A 16 37.78 18.00 -3.10
N LEU A 17 38.11 18.51 -4.29
CA LEU A 17 37.24 18.45 -5.46
C LEU A 17 37.01 17.00 -5.91
N LEU A 18 38.07 16.18 -5.94
CA LEU A 18 37.95 14.75 -6.26
C LEU A 18 37.10 13.99 -5.24
N PHE A 19 37.28 14.29 -3.95
CA PHE A 19 36.47 13.70 -2.88
C PHE A 19 34.99 14.08 -2.98
N LEU A 20 34.70 15.36 -3.24
CA LEU A 20 33.33 15.80 -3.45
C LEU A 20 32.73 15.15 -4.69
N PHE A 21 33.47 15.12 -5.80
CA PHE A 21 33.03 14.49 -7.04
C PHE A 21 32.74 12.99 -6.85
N SER A 22 33.63 12.24 -6.22
CA SER A 22 33.42 10.82 -5.96
C SER A 22 32.24 10.57 -5.02
N THR A 23 32.05 11.42 -4.02
CA THR A 23 30.89 11.35 -3.11
C THR A 23 29.58 11.56 -3.86
N PHE A 24 29.48 12.60 -4.69
CA PHE A 24 28.30 12.85 -5.52
C PHE A 24 28.06 11.74 -6.54
N LEU A 25 29.12 11.18 -7.11
CA LEU A 25 29.03 10.05 -8.04
C LEU A 25 28.44 8.81 -7.36
N ILE A 26 28.90 8.46 -6.16
CA ILE A 26 28.37 7.33 -5.39
C ILE A 26 26.90 7.54 -5.02
N ILE A 27 26.54 8.74 -4.55
CA ILE A 27 25.14 9.07 -4.23
C ILE A 27 24.25 8.97 -5.48
N GLY A 28 24.72 9.50 -6.62
CA GLY A 28 24.00 9.45 -7.89
C GLY A 28 23.81 8.03 -8.42
N ILE A 29 24.85 7.19 -8.34
CA ILE A 29 24.77 5.77 -8.69
C ILE A 29 23.77 5.06 -7.77
N GLY A 30 23.88 5.22 -6.44
CA GLY A 30 22.99 4.58 -5.47
C GLY A 30 21.52 4.96 -5.66
N GLU A 31 21.22 6.25 -5.85
CA GLU A 31 19.88 6.74 -6.15
C GLU A 31 19.34 6.14 -7.46
N THR A 32 20.15 6.12 -8.52
CA THR A 32 19.74 5.58 -9.83
C THR A 32 19.49 4.08 -9.76
N SER A 33 20.39 3.32 -9.12
CA SER A 33 20.23 1.89 -8.92
C SER A 33 18.94 1.57 -8.15
N LEU A 34 18.66 2.31 -7.06
CA LEU A 34 17.43 2.11 -6.30
C LEU A 34 16.18 2.49 -7.11
N ARG A 35 16.22 3.53 -7.94
CA ARG A 35 15.11 3.85 -8.86
C ARG A 35 14.84 2.76 -9.88
N LEU A 36 15.88 2.13 -10.40
CA LEU A 36 15.74 1.03 -11.36
C LEU A 36 15.22 -0.26 -10.70
N LEU A 37 15.59 -0.49 -9.44
CA LEU A 37 15.09 -1.62 -8.65
C LEU A 37 13.68 -1.38 -8.11
N ASP A 38 13.27 -0.13 -7.93
CA ASP A 38 11.96 0.20 -7.38
C ASP A 38 10.84 -0.04 -8.40
N SER A 39 10.24 -1.22 -8.30
CA SER A 39 9.08 -1.61 -9.09
C SER A 39 7.77 -0.99 -8.59
N SER A 40 7.75 -0.32 -7.42
CA SER A 40 6.53 0.20 -6.81
C SER A 40 5.88 1.29 -7.67
N ASN A 41 6.65 1.98 -8.51
CA ASN A 41 6.16 2.99 -9.43
C ASN A 41 5.43 2.42 -10.67
N LYS A 42 5.44 1.10 -10.89
CA LYS A 42 4.83 0.50 -12.09
C LYS A 42 3.30 0.52 -12.05
N ILE A 43 2.68 0.50 -10.86
CA ILE A 43 1.22 0.53 -10.72
C ILE A 43 0.85 1.76 -9.92
N LYS A 44 0.46 2.83 -10.62
CA LYS A 44 -0.18 3.98 -9.99
C LYS A 44 -1.67 3.69 -9.83
N VAL A 45 -2.09 3.42 -8.60
CA VAL A 45 -3.51 3.26 -8.28
C VAL A 45 -4.12 4.63 -7.99
N ASP A 46 -4.40 5.36 -9.05
CA ASP A 46 -5.04 6.69 -9.01
C ASP A 46 -6.49 6.63 -9.52
N GLY A 47 -7.15 7.78 -9.61
CA GLY A 47 -8.54 7.86 -10.09
C GLY A 47 -8.74 7.30 -11.50
N ASN A 48 -7.75 7.43 -12.39
CA ASN A 48 -7.83 6.86 -13.74
C ASN A 48 -7.73 5.33 -13.70
N TRP A 49 -6.89 4.79 -12.82
CA TRP A 49 -6.82 3.36 -12.59
C TRP A 49 -8.16 2.81 -12.09
N PHE A 50 -8.80 3.48 -11.12
CA PHE A 50 -10.12 3.08 -10.63
C PHE A 50 -11.17 3.16 -11.73
N ALA A 51 -11.25 4.28 -12.47
CA ALA A 51 -12.20 4.44 -13.56
C ALA A 51 -12.07 3.35 -14.65
N LYS A 52 -10.85 2.84 -14.86
CA LYS A 52 -10.57 1.81 -15.87
C LYS A 52 -10.82 0.38 -15.36
N ASN A 53 -10.39 0.08 -14.13
CA ASN A 53 -10.24 -1.30 -13.65
C ASN A 53 -11.17 -1.68 -12.48
N PHE A 54 -11.91 -0.71 -11.95
CA PHE A 54 -12.79 -0.93 -10.81
C PHE A 54 -14.23 -1.14 -11.27
N THR A 55 -14.65 -2.40 -11.34
CA THR A 55 -16.05 -2.78 -11.56
C THR A 55 -16.74 -3.01 -10.23
N HIS A 56 -17.96 -2.50 -10.09
CA HIS A 56 -18.80 -2.74 -8.94
C HIS A 56 -20.24 -3.00 -9.35
N ASN A 57 -20.98 -3.66 -8.47
CA ASN A 57 -22.40 -3.91 -8.66
C ASN A 57 -23.26 -2.74 -8.16
N SER A 58 -24.59 -2.88 -8.26
CA SER A 58 -25.57 -1.86 -7.84
C SER A 58 -25.50 -1.49 -6.34
N TRP A 59 -24.89 -2.34 -5.52
CA TRP A 59 -24.66 -2.10 -4.09
C TRP A 59 -23.32 -1.40 -3.79
N GLY A 60 -22.51 -1.14 -4.81
CA GLY A 60 -21.18 -0.54 -4.66
C GLY A 60 -20.08 -1.54 -4.27
N HIS A 61 -20.40 -2.84 -4.17
CA HIS A 61 -19.44 -3.89 -3.89
C HIS A 61 -18.62 -4.22 -5.13
N ARG A 62 -17.31 -4.40 -4.98
CA ARG A 62 -16.44 -4.74 -6.11
C ARG A 62 -16.75 -6.14 -6.63
N SER A 63 -17.44 -6.22 -7.75
CA SER A 63 -17.92 -7.47 -8.34
C SER A 63 -18.29 -7.25 -9.82
N ASP A 64 -18.25 -8.32 -10.58
CA ASP A 64 -18.80 -8.50 -11.93
C ASP A 64 -20.21 -9.13 -11.92
N TYR A 65 -20.83 -9.23 -10.74
CA TYR A 65 -22.08 -9.94 -10.51
C TYR A 65 -22.97 -9.16 -9.53
N GLU A 66 -24.28 -9.22 -9.76
CA GLU A 66 -25.31 -8.62 -8.90
C GLU A 66 -25.82 -9.62 -7.87
N TYR A 67 -25.77 -9.26 -6.59
CA TYR A 67 -26.27 -10.12 -5.51
C TYR A 67 -27.68 -9.72 -5.10
N THR A 68 -28.54 -10.72 -4.90
CA THR A 68 -29.85 -10.55 -4.30
C THR A 68 -29.76 -10.51 -2.78
N LEU A 69 -30.59 -9.68 -2.14
CA LEU A 69 -30.70 -9.65 -0.68
C LEU A 69 -31.17 -11.00 -0.13
N GLU A 70 -32.20 -11.58 -0.73
CA GLU A 70 -32.61 -12.95 -0.41
C GLU A 70 -31.52 -13.93 -0.85
N LYS A 71 -31.03 -14.73 0.10
CA LYS A 71 -30.00 -15.74 -0.18
C LYS A 71 -30.59 -16.92 -0.94
N PRO A 72 -30.07 -17.28 -2.12
CA PRO A 72 -30.56 -18.43 -2.87
C PRO A 72 -30.43 -19.74 -2.09
N LYS A 73 -31.37 -20.67 -2.30
CA LYS A 73 -31.31 -22.00 -1.68
C LYS A 73 -30.06 -22.76 -2.11
N GLY A 74 -29.44 -23.48 -1.18
CA GLY A 74 -28.24 -24.28 -1.43
C GLY A 74 -26.94 -23.48 -1.50
N LYS A 75 -26.99 -22.16 -1.27
CA LYS A 75 -25.82 -21.29 -1.16
C LYS A 75 -25.38 -21.12 0.29
N PHE A 76 -24.07 -21.13 0.54
CA PHE A 76 -23.45 -20.66 1.76
C PHE A 76 -22.82 -19.30 1.49
N ARG A 77 -23.35 -18.25 2.11
CA ARG A 77 -23.01 -16.86 1.78
C ARG A 77 -22.01 -16.30 2.78
N ILE A 78 -20.89 -15.80 2.29
CA ILE A 78 -19.83 -15.18 3.09
C ILE A 78 -19.73 -13.70 2.73
N LEU A 79 -19.77 -12.80 3.72
CA LEU A 79 -19.33 -11.42 3.51
C LEU A 79 -17.86 -11.28 3.89
N VAL A 80 -17.10 -10.59 3.06
CA VAL A 80 -15.70 -10.27 3.35
C VAL A 80 -15.58 -8.77 3.57
N LEU A 81 -15.45 -8.38 4.83
CA LEU A 81 -15.21 -7.00 5.25
C LEU A 81 -13.73 -6.65 5.08
N GLY A 82 -13.46 -5.36 4.84
CA GLY A 82 -12.11 -4.83 4.93
C GLY A 82 -11.93 -3.56 4.13
N ASP A 83 -10.68 -3.25 3.86
CA ASP A 83 -10.25 -1.98 3.30
C ASP A 83 -9.80 -2.11 1.83
N SER A 84 -8.81 -1.29 1.45
CA SER A 84 -8.11 -1.35 0.16
C SER A 84 -7.54 -2.73 -0.20
N MET A 85 -7.17 -3.56 0.78
CA MET A 85 -6.65 -4.90 0.54
C MET A 85 -7.77 -5.87 0.18
N THR A 86 -8.89 -5.81 0.92
CA THR A 86 -10.08 -6.64 0.65
C THR A 86 -10.74 -6.29 -0.66
N VAL A 87 -10.89 -5.00 -0.96
CA VAL A 87 -11.41 -4.57 -2.26
C VAL A 87 -10.44 -4.90 -3.41
N GLY A 88 -9.19 -5.25 -3.13
CA GLY A 88 -8.19 -5.63 -4.13
C GLY A 88 -7.62 -4.45 -4.93
N GLN A 89 -7.42 -3.31 -4.27
CA GLN A 89 -6.83 -2.12 -4.90
C GLN A 89 -5.49 -2.47 -5.57
N GLY A 90 -5.31 -2.08 -6.84
CA GLY A 90 -4.14 -2.45 -7.64
C GLY A 90 -4.22 -3.77 -8.40
N ILE A 91 -5.29 -4.55 -8.21
CA ILE A 91 -5.59 -5.74 -9.02
C ILE A 91 -6.53 -5.35 -10.16
N GLU A 92 -6.15 -5.59 -11.42
CA GLU A 92 -6.94 -5.15 -12.57
C GLU A 92 -8.26 -5.94 -12.72
N ASN A 93 -8.20 -7.27 -12.67
CA ASN A 93 -9.36 -8.14 -12.85
C ASN A 93 -9.96 -8.56 -11.50
N VAL A 94 -11.28 -8.43 -11.34
CA VAL A 94 -11.98 -8.77 -10.08
C VAL A 94 -11.81 -10.25 -9.68
N GLU A 95 -11.71 -11.15 -10.65
CA GLU A 95 -11.43 -12.59 -10.44
C GLU A 95 -10.10 -12.87 -9.74
N ASN A 96 -9.17 -11.92 -9.78
CA ASN A 96 -7.86 -12.03 -9.14
C ASN A 96 -7.84 -11.47 -7.72
N THR A 97 -8.94 -10.88 -7.24
CA THR A 97 -9.07 -10.49 -5.84
C THR A 97 -9.17 -11.74 -4.95
N TYR A 98 -8.62 -11.68 -3.74
CA TYR A 98 -8.62 -12.85 -2.87
C TYR A 98 -10.04 -13.36 -2.51
N PRO A 99 -11.09 -12.51 -2.36
CA PRO A 99 -12.45 -13.02 -2.11
C PRO A 99 -12.98 -13.85 -3.28
N LYS A 100 -12.72 -13.42 -4.53
CA LYS A 100 -13.12 -14.19 -5.72
C LYS A 100 -12.30 -15.46 -5.91
N LYS A 101 -10.99 -15.42 -5.62
CA LYS A 101 -10.17 -16.65 -5.59
C LYS A 101 -10.65 -17.62 -4.52
N LEU A 102 -11.03 -17.14 -3.34
CA LEU A 102 -11.59 -17.97 -2.28
C LEU A 102 -12.91 -18.62 -2.72
N GLU A 103 -13.82 -17.86 -3.34
CA GLU A 103 -15.07 -18.39 -3.91
C GLU A 103 -14.80 -19.49 -4.95
N TYR A 104 -13.87 -19.23 -5.87
CA TYR A 104 -13.45 -20.20 -6.88
C TYR A 104 -12.91 -21.48 -6.26
N TYR A 105 -11.95 -21.39 -5.33
CA TYR A 105 -11.33 -22.57 -4.73
C TYR A 105 -12.31 -23.37 -3.85
N LEU A 106 -13.20 -22.70 -3.11
CA LEU A 106 -14.22 -23.40 -2.31
C LEU A 106 -15.19 -24.17 -3.22
N ASN A 107 -15.66 -23.55 -4.30
CA ASN A 107 -16.58 -24.21 -5.25
C ASN A 107 -15.88 -25.26 -6.14
N GLU A 108 -14.57 -25.16 -6.34
CA GLU A 108 -13.78 -26.18 -7.06
C GLU A 108 -13.55 -27.42 -6.17
N LYS A 109 -13.32 -27.23 -4.87
CA LYS A 109 -13.02 -28.32 -3.94
C LYS A 109 -14.24 -28.97 -3.30
N LEU A 110 -15.33 -28.23 -3.14
CA LEU A 110 -16.54 -28.69 -2.44
C LEU A 110 -17.71 -28.75 -3.41
N GLN A 111 -18.44 -29.86 -3.42
CA GLN A 111 -19.62 -30.03 -4.28
C GLN A 111 -20.84 -29.28 -3.73
N LEU A 112 -21.01 -29.31 -2.40
CA LEU A 112 -22.07 -28.59 -1.67
C LEU A 112 -21.55 -28.19 -0.27
N PRO A 113 -22.04 -27.07 0.30
CA PRO A 113 -22.89 -26.07 -0.35
C PRO A 113 -22.12 -25.34 -1.46
N GLN A 114 -22.85 -24.65 -2.35
CA GLN A 114 -22.19 -23.73 -3.27
C GLN A 114 -21.89 -22.42 -2.53
N PHE A 115 -20.65 -21.97 -2.58
CA PHE A 115 -20.23 -20.75 -1.90
C PHE A 115 -20.55 -19.54 -2.75
N GLU A 116 -21.04 -18.49 -2.09
CA GLU A 116 -21.22 -17.17 -2.67
C GLU A 116 -20.54 -16.15 -1.75
N ILE A 117 -19.51 -15.48 -2.25
CA ILE A 117 -18.67 -14.58 -1.47
C ILE A 117 -18.85 -13.16 -1.98
N ILE A 118 -19.36 -12.30 -1.11
CA ILE A 118 -19.59 -10.89 -1.40
C ILE A 118 -18.45 -10.09 -0.79
N ASN A 119 -17.68 -9.42 -1.66
CA ASN A 119 -16.63 -8.49 -1.26
C ASN A 119 -17.24 -7.13 -0.90
N THR A 120 -17.36 -6.86 0.39
CA THR A 120 -17.87 -5.59 0.92
C THR A 120 -16.75 -4.65 1.35
N GLY A 121 -15.51 -4.90 0.88
CA GLY A 121 -14.38 -4.05 1.19
C GLY A 121 -14.42 -2.72 0.45
N HIS A 122 -13.92 -1.65 1.06
CA HIS A 122 -13.84 -0.33 0.44
C HIS A 122 -12.50 0.36 0.73
N PRO A 123 -11.91 1.08 -0.25
CA PRO A 123 -10.65 1.80 -0.04
C PRO A 123 -10.74 2.79 1.13
N GLY A 124 -9.78 2.72 2.05
CA GLY A 124 -9.64 3.67 3.15
C GLY A 124 -10.60 3.49 4.33
N TRP A 125 -11.43 2.44 4.32
CA TRP A 125 -12.26 2.10 5.49
C TRP A 125 -11.42 1.43 6.57
N ASN A 126 -11.67 1.79 7.81
CA ASN A 126 -11.15 1.17 9.02
C ASN A 126 -12.19 0.20 9.64
N THR A 127 -11.85 -0.48 10.74
CA THR A 127 -12.74 -1.50 11.33
C THR A 127 -14.07 -0.94 11.84
N ASP A 128 -14.11 0.31 12.31
CA ASP A 128 -15.37 0.92 12.78
C ASP A 128 -16.38 1.13 11.65
N THR A 129 -15.93 1.61 10.49
CA THR A 129 -16.76 1.86 9.31
C THR A 129 -17.22 0.54 8.71
N GLN A 130 -16.33 -0.45 8.65
CA GLN A 130 -16.66 -1.81 8.21
C GLN A 130 -17.74 -2.44 9.11
N LEU A 131 -17.65 -2.26 10.43
CA LEU A 131 -18.66 -2.77 11.37
C LEU A 131 -20.00 -2.04 11.21
N TYR A 132 -19.97 -0.71 11.06
CA TYR A 132 -21.18 0.07 10.83
C TYR A 132 -21.90 -0.38 9.55
N ASP A 133 -21.18 -0.54 8.44
CA ASP A 133 -21.78 -0.99 7.18
C ASP A 133 -22.31 -2.43 7.26
N LEU A 134 -21.64 -3.33 7.99
CA LEU A 134 -22.16 -4.67 8.26
C LEU A 134 -23.56 -4.62 8.90
N PHE A 135 -23.76 -3.76 9.91
CA PHE A 135 -25.04 -3.63 10.59
C PHE A 135 -26.11 -2.95 9.73
N ILE A 136 -25.75 -1.91 8.98
CA ILE A 136 -26.72 -1.14 8.21
C ILE A 136 -27.07 -1.84 6.90
N ASN A 137 -26.12 -2.49 6.23
CA ASN A 137 -26.28 -3.05 4.89
C ASN A 137 -25.93 -4.54 4.82
N GLY A 138 -24.79 -4.96 5.37
CA GLY A 138 -24.28 -6.31 5.21
C GLY A 138 -25.28 -7.40 5.64
N PHE A 139 -25.86 -7.32 6.84
CA PHE A 139 -26.78 -8.34 7.33
C PHE A 139 -28.07 -8.50 6.50
N LYS A 140 -28.45 -7.51 5.68
CA LYS A 140 -29.59 -7.64 4.75
C LYS A 140 -29.36 -8.75 3.71
N PHE A 141 -28.11 -9.10 3.43
CA PHE A 141 -27.75 -10.21 2.54
C PHE A 141 -27.82 -11.58 3.21
N GLN A 142 -28.22 -11.70 4.47
CA GLN A 142 -28.37 -12.99 5.17
C GLN A 142 -27.11 -13.90 5.12
N PRO A 143 -25.91 -13.38 5.45
CA PRO A 143 -24.71 -14.19 5.42
C PRO A 143 -24.73 -15.30 6.46
N ASP A 144 -24.10 -16.43 6.12
CA ASP A 144 -23.81 -17.53 7.05
C ASP A 144 -22.50 -17.30 7.79
N MET A 145 -21.60 -16.50 7.20
CA MET A 145 -20.29 -16.17 7.78
C MET A 145 -19.90 -14.75 7.39
N VAL A 146 -19.23 -14.06 8.32
CA VAL A 146 -18.55 -12.80 8.08
C VAL A 146 -17.06 -13.01 8.31
N PHE A 147 -16.26 -12.64 7.32
CA PHE A 147 -14.81 -12.70 7.35
C PHE A 147 -14.26 -11.28 7.39
N LEU A 148 -13.36 -10.98 8.33
CA LEU A 148 -12.71 -9.67 8.42
C LEU A 148 -11.28 -9.75 7.86
N GLY A 149 -11.06 -9.12 6.71
CA GLY A 149 -9.74 -8.87 6.16
C GLY A 149 -9.10 -7.66 6.85
N TYR A 150 -8.56 -7.87 8.04
CA TYR A 150 -7.97 -6.83 8.87
C TYR A 150 -6.56 -6.43 8.40
N THR A 151 -6.30 -5.13 8.36
CA THR A 151 -4.98 -4.55 8.08
C THR A 151 -4.53 -3.62 9.21
N PRO A 152 -3.21 -3.39 9.42
CA PRO A 152 -2.75 -2.49 10.48
C PRO A 152 -3.25 -1.04 10.35
N ASN A 153 -3.58 -0.59 9.14
CA ASN A 153 -4.16 0.74 8.91
C ASN A 153 -5.66 0.83 9.25
N ASP A 154 -6.29 -0.27 9.63
CA ASP A 154 -7.67 -0.28 10.14
C ASP A 154 -7.77 0.19 11.60
N ILE A 155 -6.63 0.33 12.30
CA ILE A 155 -6.59 0.90 13.63
C ILE A 155 -6.90 2.40 13.50
N PRO A 156 -8.01 2.90 14.08
CA PRO A 156 -8.27 4.33 14.08
C PRO A 156 -7.12 5.06 14.77
N GLN A 157 -6.66 6.17 14.18
CA GLN A 157 -5.68 7.03 14.82
C GLN A 157 -6.28 7.52 16.13
N SER A 158 -5.65 7.16 17.24
CA SER A 158 -6.04 7.64 18.57
C SER A 158 -5.42 9.01 18.79
N ASP A 159 -6.25 10.01 19.09
CA ASP A 159 -5.79 11.32 19.55
C ASP A 159 -5.01 11.24 20.88
N PHE A 160 -5.15 10.12 21.61
CA PHE A 160 -4.57 9.90 22.94
C PHE A 160 -3.28 9.08 22.93
N LEU A 161 -3.00 8.37 21.83
CA LEU A 161 -1.75 7.64 21.65
C LEU A 161 -0.87 8.47 20.73
N SER A 162 0.14 9.14 21.29
CA SER A 162 1.29 9.52 20.49
C SER A 162 1.97 8.23 20.07
N CYS A 163 1.64 7.73 18.87
CA CYS A 163 2.38 6.66 18.22
C CYS A 163 3.77 7.19 17.86
N ASP A 164 4.62 7.35 18.87
CA ASP A 164 6.05 7.45 18.67
C ASP A 164 6.56 6.02 18.47
N ALA A 165 6.73 5.64 17.21
CA ALA A 165 7.32 4.37 16.85
C ALA A 165 8.82 4.27 17.25
N GLY A 166 9.38 5.33 17.88
CA GLY A 166 10.79 5.43 18.20
C GLY A 166 11.66 5.56 16.94
N GLU A 167 11.05 5.93 15.81
CA GLU A 167 11.77 6.03 14.54
C GLU A 167 12.78 7.18 14.59
N THR A 168 14.04 6.83 14.32
CA THR A 168 15.08 7.80 14.07
C THR A 168 14.80 8.50 12.75
N VAL A 169 14.60 9.81 12.82
CA VAL A 169 14.43 10.68 11.66
C VAL A 169 15.80 11.25 11.27
N LEU A 170 16.37 10.77 10.16
CA LEU A 170 17.70 11.19 9.69
C LEU A 170 17.79 12.68 9.33
N VAL A 171 16.74 13.22 8.73
CA VAL A 171 16.64 14.64 8.38
C VAL A 171 15.29 15.16 8.81
N SER A 172 15.29 16.28 9.53
CA SER A 172 14.07 16.90 10.03
C SER A 172 13.01 17.00 8.93
N ASP A 173 11.79 16.62 9.29
CA ASP A 173 10.61 16.78 8.44
C ASP A 173 10.19 18.25 8.27
N LYS A 174 11.00 19.20 8.75
CA LYS A 174 10.83 20.65 8.63
C LYS A 174 12.01 21.22 7.82
N GLY A 175 11.71 22.12 6.87
CA GLY A 175 12.73 22.85 6.10
C GLY A 175 12.66 22.67 4.59
N PRO A 176 13.48 23.44 3.84
CA PRO A 176 13.38 23.54 2.37
C PRO A 176 13.77 22.25 1.63
N LEU A 177 14.63 21.43 2.24
CA LEU A 177 15.12 20.18 1.63
C LEU A 177 14.14 19.00 1.76
N LYS A 178 13.09 19.12 2.58
CA LYS A 178 12.13 18.04 2.83
C LYS A 178 11.56 17.46 1.53
N LYS A 179 11.09 18.34 0.63
CA LYS A 179 10.45 17.92 -0.61
C LYS A 179 11.43 17.18 -1.52
N LEU A 180 12.68 17.62 -1.56
CA LEU A 180 13.74 17.00 -2.34
C LEU A 180 14.11 15.61 -1.79
N LEU A 181 14.32 15.50 -0.47
CA LEU A 181 14.69 14.24 0.17
C LEU A 181 13.57 13.19 0.10
N LYS A 182 12.30 13.60 0.25
CA LYS A 182 11.15 12.69 0.05
C LYS A 182 10.98 12.22 -1.39
N GLN A 183 11.70 12.79 -2.36
CA GLN A 183 11.76 12.30 -3.74
C GLN A 183 12.97 11.37 -4.00
N SER A 184 13.93 11.28 -3.07
CA SER A 184 15.09 10.39 -3.19
C SER A 184 14.75 8.97 -2.72
N HIS A 185 15.00 7.97 -3.57
CA HIS A 185 14.88 6.55 -3.22
C HIS A 185 15.98 6.12 -2.26
N LEU A 186 17.19 6.67 -2.41
CA LEU A 186 18.31 6.45 -1.50
C LEU A 186 17.99 6.94 -0.10
N TYR A 187 17.49 8.16 0.06
CA TYR A 187 17.05 8.69 1.35
C TYR A 187 16.00 7.78 2.00
N LYS A 188 14.94 7.42 1.26
CA LYS A 188 13.89 6.51 1.75
C LYS A 188 14.46 5.16 2.18
N PHE A 189 15.37 4.59 1.39
CA PHE A 189 16.00 3.31 1.68
C PHE A 189 16.83 3.35 2.96
N VAL A 190 17.68 4.37 3.13
CA VAL A 190 18.50 4.50 4.34
C VAL A 190 17.61 4.74 5.56
N ASN A 191 16.60 5.61 5.46
CA ASN A 191 15.65 5.86 6.55
C ASN A 191 14.88 4.59 6.95
N LEU A 192 14.47 3.78 5.97
CA LEU A 192 13.84 2.48 6.20
C LEU A 192 14.80 1.50 6.91
N LYS A 193 16.06 1.44 6.47
CA LYS A 193 17.04 0.50 7.02
C LYS A 193 17.43 0.84 8.45
N ILE A 194 17.64 2.11 8.77
CA ILE A 194 18.00 2.54 10.13
C ILE A 194 16.88 2.22 11.13
N ASN A 195 15.62 2.38 10.73
CA ASN A 195 14.48 2.09 11.60
C ASN A 195 14.07 0.61 11.66
N ARG A 196 14.87 -0.28 11.04
CA ARG A 196 14.59 -1.73 10.97
C ARG A 196 15.82 -2.61 11.24
N LEU A 197 16.89 -2.01 11.75
CA LEU A 197 18.05 -2.71 12.31
C LEU A 197 17.90 -2.79 13.83
#